data_AF-A0A850PCJ3-F1
#
_entry.id   AF-A0A850PCJ3-F1
#
_cell.length_a   1.000
_cell.length_b   1.000
_cell.length_c   1.000
_cell.angle_alpha   90.00
_cell.angle_beta   90.00
_cell.angle_gamma   90.00
#
_symmetry.space_group_name_H-M   'P 1'
#
loop_
_entity.id
_entity.type
_entity.pdbx_description
1 polymer ?
#
loop_
_entity_poly.entity_id
_entity_poly.type
_entity_poly.pdbx_seq_one_letter_code
_entity_poly.pdbx_strand_id
1 'polypeptide(L)'
;TGVDGIVASNHGARTLDGIVGPVEQLAAMREAAGRMTVLADSGFRGGTDVMIGQGLGADAVFLGRPFLMACVAAGLAGVDHAIGLLGADLRAAMAHCGVTRPEEIADAVVRRGPTG
;
A
#
# COMPACT_ATOMS: atom_id res chain seq x y z
N THR A 1 -1.87 -25.56 0.29
CA THR A 1 -0.96 -25.03 1.34
C THR A 1 -1.81 -24.37 2.41
N GLY A 2 -1.36 -24.35 3.67
CA GLY A 2 -2.11 -23.85 4.84
C GLY A 2 -1.53 -22.55 5.41
N VAL A 3 -1.40 -21.53 4.58
CA VAL A 3 -0.96 -20.19 5.00
C VAL A 3 -2.16 -19.27 5.21
N ASP A 4 -2.07 -18.35 6.16
CA ASP A 4 -3.15 -17.41 6.48
C ASP A 4 -3.16 -16.15 5.59
N GLY A 5 -2.05 -15.90 4.89
CA GLY A 5 -1.86 -14.69 4.11
C GLY A 5 -0.66 -14.72 3.17
N ILE A 6 -0.63 -13.73 2.29
CA ILE A 6 0.45 -13.46 1.33
C ILE A 6 0.90 -12.00 1.44
N VAL A 7 2.16 -11.75 1.07
CA VAL A 7 2.72 -10.40 0.94
C VAL A 7 3.18 -10.20 -0.49
N ALA A 8 2.55 -9.26 -1.21
CA ALA A 8 2.96 -8.83 -2.53
C ALA A 8 4.19 -7.91 -2.40
N SER A 9 5.37 -8.44 -2.71
CA SER A 9 6.65 -7.74 -2.55
C SER A 9 7.62 -8.06 -3.67
N ASN A 10 8.40 -7.06 -4.07
CA ASN A 10 9.61 -7.24 -4.88
C ASN A 10 10.89 -6.81 -4.13
N HIS A 11 10.83 -6.82 -2.79
CA HIS A 11 11.89 -6.40 -1.86
C HIS A 11 12.39 -4.96 -2.06
N GLY A 12 11.50 -4.07 -2.50
CA GLY A 12 11.80 -2.67 -2.79
C GLY A 12 12.62 -2.49 -4.06
N ALA A 13 12.41 -3.37 -5.04
CA ALA A 13 13.15 -3.47 -6.31
C ALA A 13 14.65 -3.71 -6.13
N ARG A 14 15.03 -4.64 -5.24
CA ARG A 14 16.44 -4.92 -4.91
C ARG A 14 16.87 -6.37 -5.19
N THR A 15 15.95 -7.21 -5.65
CA THR A 15 16.23 -8.65 -5.84
C THR A 15 16.42 -8.99 -7.31
N LEU A 16 15.48 -8.57 -8.17
CA LEU A 16 15.54 -8.84 -9.60
C LEU A 16 15.10 -7.59 -10.36
N ASP A 17 15.95 -7.12 -11.27
CA ASP A 17 15.66 -5.94 -12.08
C ASP A 17 14.63 -6.26 -13.17
N GLY A 18 13.77 -5.29 -13.48
CA GLY A 18 12.77 -5.41 -14.55
C GLY A 18 11.54 -6.24 -14.21
N ILE A 19 11.36 -6.67 -12.95
CA ILE A 19 10.11 -7.30 -12.52
C ILE A 19 9.02 -6.26 -12.24
N VAL A 20 7.79 -6.70 -12.46
CA VAL A 20 6.57 -5.94 -12.20
C VAL A 20 6.50 -5.43 -10.75
N GLY A 21 6.01 -4.21 -10.56
CA GLY A 21 5.76 -3.65 -9.23
C GLY A 21 4.58 -4.35 -8.55
N PRO A 22 4.59 -4.58 -7.23
CA PRO A 22 3.48 -5.27 -6.55
C PRO A 22 2.12 -4.64 -6.77
N VAL A 23 2.04 -3.29 -6.86
CA VAL A 23 0.80 -2.55 -7.14
C VAL A 23 0.14 -2.98 -8.45
N GLU A 24 0.94 -3.30 -9.48
CA GLU A 24 0.41 -3.70 -10.80
C GLU A 24 -0.21 -5.11 -10.79
N GLN A 25 0.17 -5.97 -9.84
CA GLN A 25 -0.34 -7.34 -9.72
C GLN A 25 -1.36 -7.50 -8.57
N LEU A 26 -1.51 -6.49 -7.73
CA LEU A 26 -2.21 -6.61 -6.45
C LEU A 26 -3.68 -7.05 -6.60
N ALA A 27 -4.37 -6.54 -7.62
CA ALA A 27 -5.76 -6.94 -7.90
C ALA A 27 -5.87 -8.42 -8.31
N ALA A 28 -4.99 -8.89 -9.19
CA ALA A 28 -4.95 -10.30 -9.60
C ALA A 28 -4.55 -11.21 -8.43
N MET A 29 -3.63 -10.75 -7.57
CA MET A 29 -3.23 -11.49 -6.37
C MET A 29 -4.37 -11.57 -5.35
N ARG A 30 -5.13 -10.49 -5.13
CA ARG A 30 -6.33 -10.49 -4.29
C ARG A 30 -7.37 -11.49 -4.79
N GLU A 31 -7.62 -11.53 -6.09
CA GLU A 31 -8.54 -12.49 -6.71
C GLU A 31 -8.08 -13.93 -6.45
N ALA A 32 -6.82 -14.24 -6.73
CA ALA A 32 -6.24 -15.56 -6.49
C ALA A 32 -6.20 -15.95 -5.00
N ALA A 33 -6.03 -14.99 -4.10
CA ALA A 33 -5.90 -15.22 -2.66
C ALA A 33 -7.23 -15.58 -1.96
N GLY A 34 -8.38 -15.34 -2.59
CA GLY A 34 -9.69 -15.72 -2.04
C GLY A 34 -10.01 -14.98 -0.74
N ARG A 35 -9.89 -15.64 0.42
CA ARG A 35 -10.12 -15.06 1.76
C ARG A 35 -8.85 -14.87 2.59
N MET A 36 -7.69 -15.22 2.05
CA MET A 36 -6.42 -15.00 2.76
C MET A 36 -6.16 -13.50 2.94
N THR A 37 -5.38 -13.18 3.97
CA THR A 37 -4.87 -11.82 4.17
C THR A 37 -3.89 -11.48 3.04
N VAL A 38 -4.02 -10.30 2.44
CA VAL A 38 -3.15 -9.80 1.37
C VAL A 38 -2.49 -8.54 1.87
N LEU A 39 -1.17 -8.57 2.05
CA LEU A 39 -0.37 -7.39 2.39
C LEU A 39 0.45 -6.98 1.17
N ALA A 40 0.90 -5.73 1.10
CA ALA A 40 1.75 -5.26 0.00
C ALA A 40 2.86 -4.32 0.46
N ASP A 41 3.98 -4.29 -0.25
CA ASP A 41 5.05 -3.30 -0.03
C ASP A 41 5.66 -2.81 -1.36
N SER A 42 6.87 -2.20 -1.29
CA SER A 42 7.68 -1.87 -2.47
C SER A 42 7.14 -0.76 -3.37
N GLY A 43 6.95 0.44 -2.82
CA GLY A 43 6.62 1.60 -3.65
C GLY A 43 5.92 2.72 -2.90
N PHE A 44 5.12 2.35 -1.89
CA PHE A 44 4.32 3.26 -1.07
C PHE A 44 5.17 4.37 -0.41
N ARG A 45 4.72 5.62 -0.57
CA ARG A 45 5.36 6.84 -0.03
C ARG A 45 4.40 7.74 0.74
N GLY A 46 3.13 7.77 0.34
CA GLY A 46 2.12 8.65 0.96
C GLY A 46 0.75 8.00 1.12
N GLY A 47 -0.18 8.77 1.67
CA GLY A 47 -1.55 8.37 1.95
C GLY A 47 -2.34 7.95 0.72
N THR A 48 -2.14 8.65 -0.41
CA THR A 48 -2.76 8.26 -1.70
C THR A 48 -2.28 6.89 -2.15
N ASP A 49 -1.00 6.56 -1.99
CA ASP A 49 -0.49 5.24 -2.34
C ASP A 49 -1.11 4.16 -1.43
N VAL A 50 -1.22 4.44 -0.13
CA VAL A 50 -1.88 3.54 0.84
C VAL A 50 -3.34 3.29 0.46
N MET A 51 -4.05 4.35 0.07
CA MET A 51 -5.44 4.26 -0.40
C MET A 51 -5.54 3.43 -1.68
N ILE A 52 -4.66 3.66 -2.66
CA ILE A 52 -4.63 2.86 -3.91
C ILE A 52 -4.33 1.39 -3.61
N GLY A 53 -3.36 1.09 -2.76
CA GLY A 53 -3.02 -0.29 -2.38
C GLY A 53 -4.21 -1.02 -1.75
N GLN A 54 -4.90 -0.37 -0.82
CA GLN A 54 -6.10 -0.93 -0.21
C GLN A 54 -7.24 -1.10 -1.22
N GLY A 55 -7.47 -0.11 -2.08
CA GLY A 55 -8.49 -0.19 -3.13
C GLY A 55 -8.24 -1.27 -4.19
N LEU A 56 -6.97 -1.63 -4.40
CA LEU A 56 -6.58 -2.75 -5.26
C LEU A 56 -6.67 -4.11 -4.56
N GLY A 57 -6.95 -4.16 -3.25
CA GLY A 57 -7.24 -5.38 -2.51
C GLY A 57 -6.20 -5.78 -1.47
N ALA A 58 -5.26 -4.91 -1.10
CA ALA A 58 -4.45 -5.15 0.11
C ALA A 58 -5.26 -4.86 1.37
N ASP A 59 -5.15 -5.72 2.37
CA ASP A 59 -5.67 -5.48 3.73
C ASP A 59 -4.78 -4.48 4.50
N ALA A 60 -3.48 -4.43 4.18
CA ALA A 60 -2.57 -3.37 4.64
C ALA A 60 -1.34 -3.24 3.73
N VAL A 61 -0.64 -2.11 3.82
CA VAL A 61 0.61 -1.86 3.09
C VAL A 61 1.76 -1.51 4.02
N PHE A 62 2.99 -1.82 3.60
CA PHE A 62 4.21 -1.49 4.32
C PHE A 62 5.03 -0.41 3.63
N LEU A 63 5.56 0.52 4.42
CA LEU A 63 6.49 1.56 3.98
C LEU A 63 7.87 1.28 4.60
N GLY A 64 8.86 0.96 3.75
CA GLY A 64 10.23 0.74 4.21
C GLY A 64 11.06 2.02 4.24
N ARG A 65 11.48 2.47 3.05
CA ARG A 65 12.36 3.64 2.89
C ARG A 65 11.86 4.93 3.56
N PRO A 66 10.57 5.30 3.49
CA PRO A 66 10.09 6.51 4.17
C PRO A 66 10.41 6.55 5.66
N PHE A 67 10.14 5.46 6.40
CA PHE A 67 10.44 5.38 7.83
C PHE A 67 11.94 5.25 8.12
N LEU A 68 12.70 4.58 7.25
CA LEU A 68 14.17 4.56 7.36
C LEU A 68 14.75 5.97 7.24
N MET A 69 14.30 6.75 6.25
CA MET A 69 14.79 8.13 6.06
C MET A 69 14.38 9.04 7.21
N ALA A 70 13.16 8.88 7.72
CA ALA A 70 12.70 9.62 8.91
C ALA A 70 13.54 9.29 10.16
N CYS A 71 13.89 8.02 10.35
CA CYS A 71 14.76 7.57 11.42
C CYS A 71 16.18 8.14 11.29
N VAL A 72 16.75 8.15 10.08
CA VAL A 72 18.06 8.78 9.82
C VAL A 72 18.02 10.28 10.09
N ALA A 73 16.92 10.96 9.77
CA ALA A 73 16.80 12.40 9.94
C ALA A 73 16.65 12.84 11.41
N ALA A 74 15.87 12.11 12.23
CA ALA A 74 15.53 12.56 13.58
C ALA A 74 15.26 11.41 14.58
N GLY A 75 15.78 10.22 14.32
CA GLY A 75 15.58 9.04 15.17
C GLY A 75 14.09 8.70 15.34
N LEU A 76 13.72 8.26 16.54
CA LEU A 76 12.35 7.87 16.86
C LEU A 76 11.36 9.04 16.67
N ALA A 77 11.73 10.27 17.04
CA ALA A 77 10.88 11.44 16.85
C ALA A 77 10.58 11.69 15.36
N GLY A 78 11.55 11.43 14.49
CA GLY A 78 11.34 11.48 13.03
C GLY A 78 10.34 10.43 12.55
N VAL A 79 10.45 9.19 13.05
CA VAL A 79 9.52 8.11 12.72
C VAL A 79 8.11 8.43 13.20
N ASP A 80 7.95 8.89 14.44
CA ASP A 80 6.64 9.27 14.99
C ASP A 80 6.00 10.41 14.18
N HIS A 81 6.80 11.41 13.80
CA HIS A 81 6.34 12.48 12.93
C HIS A 81 5.91 11.96 11.56
N ALA A 82 6.69 11.07 10.94
CA ALA A 82 6.36 10.47 9.65
C ALA A 82 5.09 9.62 9.70
N ILE A 83 4.85 8.88 10.79
CA ILE A 83 3.60 8.14 11.01
C ILE A 83 2.42 9.12 11.08
N GLY A 84 2.57 10.22 11.82
CA GLY A 84 1.56 11.27 11.91
C GLY A 84 1.24 11.91 10.55
N LEU A 85 2.27 12.22 9.75
CA LEU A 85 2.12 12.75 8.39
C LEU A 85 1.40 11.77 7.47
N LEU A 86 1.82 10.49 7.47
CA LEU A 86 1.20 9.45 6.65
C LEU A 86 -0.30 9.30 6.99
N GLY A 87 -0.63 9.29 8.28
CA GLY A 87 -2.02 9.23 8.72
C GLY A 87 -2.84 10.46 8.31
N ALA A 88 -2.25 11.65 8.36
CA ALA A 88 -2.91 12.88 7.90
C ALA A 88 -3.14 12.87 6.39
N ASP A 89 -2.14 12.45 5.61
CA ASP A 89 -2.21 12.35 4.16
C ASP A 89 -3.26 11.32 3.71
N LEU A 90 -3.34 10.15 4.39
CA LEU A 90 -4.37 9.16 4.12
C LEU A 90 -5.78 9.70 4.40
N ARG A 91 -5.98 10.40 5.52
CA ARG A 91 -7.27 11.03 5.84
C ARG A 91 -7.65 12.10 4.82
N ALA A 92 -6.68 12.90 4.35
CA ALA A 92 -6.92 13.89 3.31
C ALA A 92 -7.34 13.24 1.99
N ALA A 93 -6.62 12.19 1.56
CA ALA A 93 -6.96 11.41 0.36
C ALA A 93 -8.37 10.81 0.44
N MET A 94 -8.71 10.16 1.56
CA MET A 94 -10.05 9.62 1.81
C MET A 94 -11.12 10.73 1.74
N ALA A 95 -10.90 11.87 2.40
CA ALA A 95 -11.83 13.00 2.40
C ALA A 95 -12.06 13.57 0.99
N HIS A 96 -11.03 13.67 0.16
CA HIS A 96 -11.15 14.12 -1.23
C HIS A 96 -11.98 13.18 -2.12
N CYS A 97 -12.08 11.91 -1.73
CA CYS A 97 -12.87 10.89 -2.42
C CYS A 97 -14.23 10.63 -1.75
N GLY A 98 -14.60 11.37 -0.71
CA GLY A 98 -15.85 11.14 0.03
C GLY A 98 -15.85 9.85 0.85
N VAL A 99 -14.68 9.26 1.10
CA VAL A 99 -14.50 8.05 1.89
C VAL A 99 -14.39 8.42 3.35
N THR A 100 -15.25 7.87 4.20
CA THR A 100 -15.27 8.14 5.65
C THR A 100 -14.70 7.00 6.47
N ARG A 101 -14.61 5.81 5.88
CA ARG A 101 -14.08 4.61 6.52
C ARG A 101 -13.14 3.84 5.59
N PRO A 102 -12.10 3.18 6.12
CA PRO A 102 -11.17 2.39 5.28
C PRO A 102 -11.88 1.32 4.43
N GLU A 103 -12.96 0.74 4.94
CA GLU A 103 -13.72 -0.30 4.23
C GLU A 103 -14.37 0.19 2.93
N GLU A 104 -14.60 1.51 2.80
CA GLU A 104 -15.20 2.15 1.63
C GLU A 104 -14.15 2.49 0.54
N ILE A 105 -12.85 2.34 0.83
CA ILE A 105 -11.77 2.71 -0.10
C ILE A 105 -11.88 1.94 -1.43
N ALA A 106 -12.30 0.67 -1.39
CA ALA A 106 -12.43 -0.17 -2.58
C ALA A 106 -13.41 0.41 -3.61
N ASP A 107 -14.46 1.10 -3.16
CA ASP A 107 -15.48 1.69 -4.03
C ASP A 107 -15.01 3.01 -4.67
N ALA A 108 -14.03 3.69 -4.04
CA ALA A 108 -13.51 4.97 -4.49
C ALA A 108 -12.29 4.85 -5.43
N VAL A 109 -11.59 3.71 -5.43
CA VAL A 109 -10.40 3.51 -6.25
C VAL A 109 -10.76 2.88 -7.58
N VAL A 110 -10.71 3.69 -8.64
CA VAL A 110 -10.96 3.23 -10.01
C VAL A 110 -9.78 2.40 -10.51
N ARG A 111 -10.04 1.14 -10.87
CA ARG A 111 -9.08 0.30 -11.59
C ARG A 111 -8.97 0.82 -13.02
N ARG A 112 -7.74 1.05 -13.50
CA ARG A 112 -7.53 1.21 -14.93
C ARG A 112 -7.87 -0.14 -15.59
N GLY A 113 -8.84 -0.12 -16.51
CA GLY A 113 -9.05 -1.24 -17.42
C GLY A 113 -7.82 -1.47 -18.30
N PRO A 114 -7.76 -2.58 -19.05
CA PRO A 114 -6.68 -2.78 -20.01
C PRO A 114 -6.63 -1.56 -20.93
N THR A 115 -5.49 -0.89 -20.99
CA THR A 115 -5.21 0.04 -22.08
C THR A 115 -5.16 -0.82 -23.34
N GLY A 116 -6.17 -0.68 -24.20
CA GLY A 116 -6.13 -1.23 -25.55
C GLY A 116 -5.00 -0.63 -26.37
#